data_AF-A0A0S6XQ46-F1
#
_entry.id   AF-A0A0S6XQ46-F1
#
_cell.length_a   1.000
_cell.length_b   1.000
_cell.length_c   1.000
_cell.angle_alpha   90.00
_cell.angle_beta   90.00
_cell.angle_gamma   90.00
#
_symmetry.space_group_name_H-M   'P 1'
#
loop_
_entity.id
_entity.type
_entity.pdbx_description
1 polymer ?
#
loop_
_entity_poly.entity_id
_entity_poly.type
_entity_poly.pdbx_seq_one_letter_code
_entity_poly.pdbx_strand_id
1 'polypeptide(L)'
;MKSLLLISPLLAVFATGSDLACPKYAAEVTQIREEVQHTVFFCKYYLSSTRSRSPIPGIDAAKLVDTCVCVLREAHATIPSKHHGKPGAQPSLSAVACDPAAAKTIRAEYQDPTYFCKFDEAL
;
A
#
# COMPACT_ATOMS: atom_id res chain seq x y z
N MET A 1 -26.61 38.56 -35.34
CA MET A 1 -26.59 37.10 -35.50
C MET A 1 -25.14 36.66 -35.40
N LYS A 2 -24.72 36.13 -34.25
CA LYS A 2 -23.31 35.81 -33.94
C LYS A 2 -23.07 34.34 -34.29
N SER A 3 -22.10 34.13 -35.18
CA SER A 3 -21.70 32.85 -35.74
C SER A 3 -21.21 31.90 -34.64
N LEU A 4 -21.73 30.68 -34.60
CA LEU A 4 -21.28 29.60 -33.73
C LEU A 4 -19.90 29.11 -34.20
N LEU A 5 -18.88 29.26 -33.35
CA LEU A 5 -17.63 28.51 -33.46
C LEU A 5 -17.74 27.26 -32.57
N LEU A 6 -18.06 26.12 -33.19
CA LEU A 6 -17.87 24.81 -32.60
C LEU A 6 -16.40 24.42 -32.79
N ILE A 7 -15.60 24.66 -31.76
CA ILE A 7 -14.24 24.10 -31.67
C ILE A 7 -14.30 23.05 -30.58
N SER A 8 -14.54 21.81 -30.97
CA SER A 8 -14.40 20.64 -30.11
C SER A 8 -12.91 20.34 -29.97
N PRO A 9 -12.29 20.49 -28.78
CA PRO A 9 -10.98 19.92 -28.55
C PRO A 9 -11.18 18.47 -28.17
N LEU A 10 -10.73 17.61 -29.07
CA LEU A 10 -10.39 16.21 -28.86
C LEU A 10 -9.90 15.99 -27.42
N LEU A 11 -10.63 15.19 -26.65
CA LEU A 11 -10.17 14.68 -25.36
C LEU A 11 -8.94 13.80 -25.62
N ALA A 12 -7.75 14.40 -25.59
CA ALA A 12 -6.53 13.65 -25.39
C ALA A 12 -6.52 13.19 -23.92
N VAL A 13 -7.08 12.01 -23.67
CA VAL A 13 -6.82 11.28 -22.43
C VAL A 13 -5.34 10.90 -22.48
N PHE A 14 -4.49 11.69 -21.82
CA PHE A 14 -3.16 11.24 -21.46
C PHE A 14 -3.34 10.17 -20.38
N ALA A 15 -3.47 8.92 -20.79
CA ALA A 15 -3.16 7.82 -19.91
C ALA A 15 -1.66 7.89 -19.63
N THR A 16 -1.27 8.64 -18.59
CA THR A 16 0.02 8.40 -17.93
C THR A 16 -0.13 7.10 -17.15
N GLY A 17 -0.26 5.99 -17.88
CA GLY A 17 0.05 4.69 -17.33
C GLY A 17 1.53 4.75 -17.03
N SER A 18 1.89 4.87 -15.75
CA SER A 18 3.22 4.50 -15.32
C SER A 18 3.46 3.11 -15.89
N ASP A 19 4.40 2.95 -16.83
CA ASP A 19 4.92 1.64 -17.19
C ASP A 19 5.41 1.04 -15.88
N LEU A 20 4.56 0.21 -15.25
CA LEU A 20 4.96 -0.51 -14.07
C LEU A 20 6.16 -1.34 -14.52
N ALA A 21 7.32 -1.10 -13.91
CA ALA A 21 8.51 -1.92 -14.09
C ALA A 21 8.33 -3.33 -13.48
N CYS A 22 7.08 -3.70 -13.16
CA CYS A 22 6.59 -4.89 -12.49
C CYS A 22 5.52 -5.62 -13.31
N PRO A 23 5.77 -5.99 -14.59
CA PRO A 23 4.74 -6.57 -15.45
C PRO A 23 4.14 -7.87 -14.90
N LYS A 24 4.95 -8.66 -14.18
CA LYS A 24 4.49 -9.91 -13.52
C LYS A 24 3.47 -9.66 -12.40
N TYR A 25 3.52 -8.50 -11.74
CA TYR A 25 2.72 -8.18 -10.56
C TYR A 25 1.84 -6.94 -10.80
N ALA A 26 1.49 -6.66 -12.07
CA ALA A 26 0.84 -5.41 -12.43
C ALA A 26 -0.50 -5.20 -11.71
N ALA A 27 -1.30 -6.27 -11.60
CA ALA A 27 -2.58 -6.24 -10.89
C ALA A 27 -2.37 -5.97 -9.39
N GLU A 28 -1.42 -6.65 -8.76
CA GLU A 28 -1.11 -6.49 -7.34
C GLU A 28 -0.55 -5.11 -7.03
N VAL A 29 0.30 -4.54 -7.89
CA VAL A 29 0.82 -3.18 -7.72
C VAL A 29 -0.32 -2.16 -7.83
N THR A 30 -1.23 -2.31 -8.79
CA THR A 30 -2.42 -1.46 -8.88
C THR A 30 -3.24 -1.54 -7.60
N GLN A 31 -3.50 -2.76 -7.12
CA GLN A 31 -4.28 -2.94 -5.90
C GLN A 31 -3.60 -2.34 -4.66
N ILE A 32 -2.27 -2.48 -4.50
CA ILE A 32 -1.57 -1.82 -3.39
C ILE A 32 -1.70 -0.30 -3.50
N ARG A 33 -1.61 0.28 -4.70
CA ARG A 33 -1.75 1.75 -4.90
C ARG A 33 -3.16 2.25 -4.63
N GLU A 34 -4.16 1.40 -4.78
CA GLU A 34 -5.56 1.71 -4.44
C GLU A 34 -5.85 1.55 -2.95
N GLU A 35 -5.17 0.63 -2.27
CA GLU A 35 -5.43 0.28 -0.87
C GLU A 35 -4.60 1.09 0.13
N VAL A 36 -3.41 1.57 -0.25
CA VAL A 36 -2.53 2.36 0.62
C VAL A 36 -2.07 3.67 -0.01
N GLN A 37 -2.14 4.74 0.77
CA GLN A 37 -1.79 6.08 0.33
C GLN A 37 -0.29 6.23 0.03
N HIS A 38 0.60 5.62 0.83
CA HIS A 38 2.04 5.74 0.67
C HIS A 38 2.69 4.40 0.33
N THR A 39 2.47 3.91 -0.90
CA THR A 39 2.91 2.59 -1.38
C THR A 39 4.39 2.25 -1.11
N VAL A 40 5.33 3.19 -1.36
CA VAL A 40 6.76 2.94 -1.12
C VAL A 40 7.07 2.82 0.38
N PHE A 41 6.45 3.64 1.22
CA PHE A 41 6.62 3.58 2.67
C PHE A 41 6.04 2.28 3.22
N PHE A 42 4.83 1.94 2.80
CA PHE A 42 4.17 0.68 3.11
C PHE A 42 5.06 -0.52 2.74
N CYS A 43 5.62 -0.56 1.53
CA CYS A 43 6.46 -1.67 1.11
C CYS A 43 7.77 -1.78 1.88
N LYS A 44 8.39 -0.66 2.27
CA LYS A 44 9.54 -0.70 3.21
C LYS A 44 9.12 -1.28 4.56
N TYR A 45 8.00 -0.84 5.10
CA TYR A 45 7.47 -1.36 6.36
C TYR A 45 7.14 -2.86 6.26
N TYR A 46 6.47 -3.30 5.20
CA TYR A 46 6.07 -4.69 5.02
C TYR A 46 7.26 -5.64 4.83
N LEU A 47 8.37 -5.16 4.26
CA LEU A 47 9.59 -5.94 4.07
C LEU A 47 10.56 -5.91 5.25
N SER A 48 10.40 -4.99 6.21
CA SER A 48 11.30 -4.88 7.36
C SER A 48 11.22 -6.06 8.34
N SER A 49 10.16 -6.87 8.26
CA SER A 49 9.95 -8.05 9.11
C SER A 49 9.34 -9.19 8.30
N THR A 50 9.58 -10.42 8.74
CA THR A 50 8.89 -11.59 8.16
C THR A 50 7.45 -11.60 8.65
N ARG A 51 6.51 -11.69 7.71
CA ARG A 51 5.07 -11.68 7.98
C ARG A 51 4.42 -12.89 7.34
N SER A 52 3.43 -13.46 8.00
CA SER A 52 2.61 -14.58 7.50
C SER A 52 1.26 -14.14 6.95
N ARG A 53 0.88 -12.87 7.16
CA ARG A 53 -0.39 -12.27 6.71
C ARG A 53 -0.16 -11.06 5.81
N SER A 54 -1.20 -10.70 5.08
CA SER A 54 -1.26 -9.51 4.25
C SER A 54 -2.33 -8.55 4.77
N PRO A 55 -2.03 -7.23 4.88
CA PRO A 55 -3.04 -6.20 5.10
C PRO A 55 -3.73 -5.75 3.80
N ILE A 56 -3.40 -6.34 2.65
CA ILE A 56 -3.97 -5.99 1.35
C ILE A 56 -4.97 -7.07 0.92
N PRO A 57 -6.25 -6.74 0.68
CA PRO A 57 -7.25 -7.70 0.24
C PRO A 57 -6.84 -8.44 -1.02
N GLY A 58 -7.11 -9.75 -1.07
CA GLY A 58 -6.88 -10.57 -2.26
C GLY A 58 -5.40 -10.88 -2.58
N ILE A 59 -4.45 -10.34 -1.83
CA ILE A 59 -3.01 -10.60 -2.01
C ILE A 59 -2.50 -11.36 -0.80
N ASP A 60 -1.93 -12.56 -1.00
CA ASP A 60 -1.29 -13.30 0.09
C ASP A 60 0.07 -12.70 0.49
N ALA A 61 0.61 -13.13 1.64
CA ALA A 61 1.85 -12.57 2.17
C ALA A 61 3.07 -12.77 1.27
N ALA A 62 3.21 -13.95 0.64
CA ALA A 62 4.34 -14.25 -0.22
C ALA A 62 4.29 -13.40 -1.50
N LYS A 63 3.09 -13.30 -2.09
CA LYS A 63 2.83 -12.43 -3.22
C LYS A 63 3.12 -10.97 -2.88
N LEU A 64 2.66 -10.50 -1.71
CA LEU A 64 2.88 -9.13 -1.27
C LEU A 64 4.37 -8.81 -1.06
N VAL A 65 5.17 -9.76 -0.56
CA VAL A 65 6.63 -9.62 -0.48
C VAL A 65 7.22 -9.37 -1.87
N ASP A 66 6.91 -10.24 -2.83
CA ASP A 66 7.44 -10.12 -4.20
C ASP A 66 7.01 -8.81 -4.87
N THR A 67 5.73 -8.47 -4.75
CA THR A 67 5.19 -7.22 -5.29
C THR A 67 5.87 -6.01 -4.67
N CYS A 68 6.08 -6.00 -3.36
CA CYS A 68 6.76 -4.89 -2.69
C CYS A 68 8.25 -4.79 -3.05
N VAL A 69 8.94 -5.91 -3.23
CA VAL A 69 10.32 -5.89 -3.78
C VAL A 69 10.32 -5.23 -5.15
N CYS A 70 9.31 -5.51 -5.96
CA CYS A 70 9.19 -4.92 -7.28
C CYS A 70 8.91 -3.41 -7.23
N VAL A 71 7.95 -2.97 -6.41
CA VAL A 71 7.64 -1.54 -6.18
C VAL A 71 8.89 -0.77 -5.74
N LEU A 72 9.68 -1.32 -4.82
CA LEU A 72 10.89 -0.63 -4.35
C LEU A 72 11.96 -0.55 -5.43
N ARG A 73 12.11 -1.57 -6.29
CA ARG A 73 13.03 -1.52 -7.44
C ARG A 73 12.62 -0.48 -8.47
N GLU A 74 11.33 -0.41 -8.81
CA GLU A 74 10.77 0.61 -9.71
C GLU A 74 11.02 2.02 -9.17
N ALA A 75 10.83 2.22 -7.86
CA ALA A 75 11.07 3.50 -7.20
C ALA A 75 12.56 3.82 -6.95
N HIS A 76 13.49 2.98 -7.40
CA HIS A 76 14.92 3.06 -7.06
C HIS A 76 15.19 3.20 -5.55
N ALA A 77 14.32 2.60 -4.74
CA ALA A 77 14.38 2.64 -3.28
C ALA A 77 15.16 1.45 -2.73
N THR A 78 15.84 1.66 -1.60
CA THR A 78 16.52 0.59 -0.88
C THR A 78 15.51 -0.43 -0.36
N ILE A 79 15.81 -1.72 -0.61
CA ILE A 79 15.09 -2.84 0.01
C ILE A 79 15.65 -3.01 1.42
N PRO A 80 14.82 -2.93 2.47
CA PRO A 80 15.29 -3.07 3.85
C PRO A 80 15.81 -4.49 4.11
N SER A 81 16.84 -4.60 4.95
CA SER A 81 17.17 -5.87 5.58
C SER A 81 16.09 -6.21 6.60
N LYS A 82 15.81 -7.51 6.75
CA LYS A 82 14.89 -7.97 7.77
C LYS A 82 15.49 -7.70 9.15
N HIS A 83 14.68 -7.20 10.08
CA HIS A 83 15.11 -7.13 11.47
C HIS A 83 15.31 -8.55 12.02
N HIS A 84 16.53 -8.86 12.44
CA HIS A 84 16.89 -10.13 13.09
C HIS A 84 16.64 -10.13 14.61
N GLY A 85 15.99 -9.08 15.12
CA GLY A 85 15.63 -8.98 16.53
C GLY A 85 14.47 -9.90 16.89
N LYS A 86 14.45 -10.38 18.14
CA LYS A 86 13.23 -10.98 18.70
C LYS A 86 12.13 -9.90 18.68
N PRO A 87 10.89 -10.24 18.28
CA PRO A 87 9.76 -9.33 18.46
C PRO A 87 9.74 -8.85 19.92
N GLY A 88 9.51 -7.55 20.12
CA GLY A 88 9.27 -7.01 21.46
C GLY A 88 8.06 -7.70 22.11
N ALA A 89 8.00 -7.71 23.43
CA ALA A 89 6.82 -8.18 24.12
C ALA A 89 5.62 -7.29 23.72
N GLN A 90 4.61 -7.90 23.10
CA GLN A 90 3.38 -7.19 22.75
C GLN A 90 2.49 -7.14 24.00
N PRO A 91 1.99 -5.97 24.41
CA PRO A 91 1.09 -5.87 25.55
C PRO A 91 -0.21 -6.63 25.25
N SER A 92 -0.84 -7.18 26.30
CA SER A 92 -2.19 -7.76 26.17
C SER A 92 -3.18 -6.68 25.70
N LEU A 93 -4.13 -7.03 24.84
CA LEU A 93 -5.17 -6.09 24.37
C LEU A 93 -5.91 -5.41 25.53
N SER A 94 -6.14 -6.11 26.64
CA SER A 94 -6.76 -5.57 27.87
C SER A 94 -5.94 -4.47 28.57
N ALA A 95 -4.66 -4.33 28.24
CA ALA A 95 -3.76 -3.32 28.79
C ALA A 95 -3.53 -2.15 27.83
N VAL A 96 -4.10 -2.19 26.62
CA VAL A 96 -3.93 -1.18 25.58
C VAL A 96 -5.14 -0.26 25.54
N ALA A 97 -4.91 1.04 25.64
CA ALA A 97 -5.93 2.06 25.37
C ALA A 97 -5.89 2.47 23.89
N CYS A 98 -7.05 2.82 23.33
CA CYS A 98 -7.11 3.36 21.97
C CYS A 98 -6.41 4.72 21.90
N ASP A 99 -5.44 4.85 20.99
CA ASP A 99 -4.84 6.13 20.63
C ASP A 99 -5.64 6.76 19.47
N PRO A 100 -6.38 7.86 19.69
CA PRO A 100 -7.19 8.49 18.66
C PRO A 100 -6.34 9.12 17.54
N ALA A 101 -5.11 9.54 17.82
CA ALA A 101 -4.21 10.08 16.83
C ALA A 101 -3.68 8.97 15.91
N ALA A 102 -3.26 7.83 16.50
CA ALA A 102 -2.86 6.65 15.72
C ALA A 102 -4.03 6.14 14.86
N ALA A 103 -5.24 6.06 15.42
CA ALA A 103 -6.43 5.64 14.69
C ALA A 103 -6.76 6.58 13.52
N LYS A 104 -6.54 7.89 13.67
CA LYS A 104 -6.68 8.87 12.58
C LYS A 104 -5.65 8.62 11.47
N THR A 105 -4.39 8.37 11.83
CA THR A 105 -3.32 8.06 10.88
C THR A 105 -3.63 6.80 10.09
N ILE A 106 -4.05 5.72 10.76
CA ILE A 106 -4.43 4.46 10.09
C ILE A 106 -5.56 4.69 9.09
N ARG A 107 -6.60 5.43 9.48
CA ARG A 107 -7.72 5.78 8.59
C ARG A 107 -7.34 6.67 7.41
N ALA A 108 -6.22 7.38 7.49
CA ALA A 108 -5.71 8.21 6.40
C ALA A 108 -4.76 7.43 5.48
N GLU A 109 -4.15 6.36 5.98
CA GLU A 109 -3.19 5.55 5.24
C GLU A 109 -3.85 4.44 4.42
N TYR A 110 -4.89 3.82 4.97
CA TYR A 110 -5.55 2.65 4.37
C TYR A 110 -6.95 3.01 3.87
N GLN A 111 -7.27 2.59 2.65
CA GLN A 111 -8.60 2.75 2.06
C GLN A 111 -9.65 1.97 2.85
N ASP A 112 -9.35 0.72 3.22
CA ASP A 112 -10.13 -0.06 4.18
C ASP A 112 -9.26 -0.44 5.41
N PRO A 113 -9.35 0.36 6.49
CA PRO A 113 -8.62 0.11 7.74
C PRO A 113 -8.93 -1.23 8.39
N THR A 114 -10.04 -1.90 8.04
CA THR A 114 -10.39 -3.19 8.66
C THR A 114 -9.43 -4.30 8.25
N TYR A 115 -8.86 -4.26 7.05
CA TYR A 115 -7.82 -5.22 6.64
C TYR A 115 -6.53 -5.02 7.43
N PHE A 116 -6.14 -3.76 7.67
CA PHE A 116 -5.01 -3.44 8.53
C PHE A 116 -5.25 -3.94 9.97
N CYS A 117 -6.41 -3.66 10.57
CA CYS A 117 -6.72 -4.12 11.93
C CYS A 117 -6.70 -5.65 12.07
N LYS A 118 -7.23 -6.39 11.08
CA LYS A 118 -7.17 -7.86 11.05
C LYS A 118 -5.74 -8.37 10.88
N PHE A 119 -4.96 -7.68 10.06
CA PHE A 119 -3.55 -8.02 9.83
C PHE A 119 -2.71 -7.90 11.10
N ASP A 120 -2.97 -6.91 11.96
CA ASP A 120 -2.23 -6.68 13.20
C ASP A 120 -2.83 -7.35 14.45
N GLU A 121 -3.81 -8.26 14.31
CA GLU A 121 -4.50 -8.90 15.45
C GLU A 121 -5.11 -7.89 16.44
N ALA A 122 -5.49 -6.70 15.97
CA ALA A 122 -6.05 -5.63 16.81
C ALA A 122 -7.55 -5.80 17.12
N LEU A 123 -8.11 -7.02 16.99
CA LEU A 123 -9.50 -7.35 17.29
C LEU A 123 -9.61 -8.73 17.95
#